data_AF-A0A5C4S0S3-F1
#
_entry.id   AF-A0A5C4S0S3-F1
#
_cell.length_a   1.000
_cell.length_b   1.000
_cell.length_c   1.000
_cell.angle_alpha   90.00
_cell.angle_beta   90.00
_cell.angle_gamma   90.00
#
_symmetry.space_group_name_H-M   'P 1'
#
loop_
_entity.id
_entity.type
_entity.pdbx_description
1 polymer ?
#
loop_
_entity_poly.entity_id
_entity_poly.type
_entity_poly.pdbx_seq_one_letter_code
_entity_poly.pdbx_strand_id
1 'polypeptide(L)'
;MVENSVVRARIDAETKAEASAVLASIGLTLSDAVRLMLKRVVAEKALPFEPLVPSAETIEAIKAARRGELKTASSVKNLFKELNADD
;
A
#
# COMPACT_ATOMS: atom_id res chain seq x y z
N MET A 1 -27.94 -11.28 13.41
CA MET A 1 -28.10 -11.14 11.95
C MET A 1 -26.81 -10.55 11.41
N VAL A 2 -26.24 -11.12 10.36
CA VAL A 2 -25.08 -10.50 9.70
C VAL A 2 -25.62 -9.37 8.84
N GLU A 3 -25.25 -8.12 9.13
CA GLU A 3 -25.60 -7.00 8.25
C GLU A 3 -24.76 -7.09 6.98
N ASN A 4 -25.45 -7.11 5.84
CA ASN A 4 -24.79 -7.07 4.54
C ASN A 4 -24.52 -5.61 4.16
N SER A 5 -23.27 -5.31 3.81
CA SER A 5 -22.86 -4.01 3.27
C SER A 5 -22.43 -4.14 1.80
N VAL A 6 -22.58 -3.06 1.03
CA VAL A 6 -22.27 -3.03 -0.40
C VAL A 6 -21.02 -2.18 -0.65
N VAL A 7 -20.04 -2.76 -1.34
CA VAL A 7 -18.86 -2.04 -1.83
C VAL A 7 -19.12 -1.56 -3.26
N ARG A 8 -18.97 -0.26 -3.52
CA ARG A 8 -19.06 0.33 -4.86
C ARG A 8 -17.75 1.04 -5.18
N ALA A 9 -17.15 0.69 -6.32
CA ALA A 9 -15.94 1.33 -6.83
C ALA A 9 -16.17 1.76 -8.28
N ARG A 10 -15.65 2.94 -8.65
CA ARG A 10 -15.63 3.38 -10.05
C ARG A 10 -14.42 2.78 -10.74
N ILE A 11 -14.62 2.32 -11.96
CA ILE A 11 -13.60 1.75 -12.84
C ILE A 11 -14.02 2.02 -14.28
N ASP A 12 -13.07 2.16 -15.19
CA ASP A 12 -13.36 2.25 -16.62
C ASP A 12 -13.91 0.92 -17.17
N ALA A 13 -14.61 1.02 -18.30
CA ALA A 13 -15.32 -0.12 -18.88
C ALA A 13 -14.38 -1.21 -19.40
N GLU A 14 -13.22 -0.82 -19.93
CA GLU A 14 -12.21 -1.72 -20.49
C GLU A 14 -11.61 -2.60 -19.39
N THR A 15 -11.08 -1.98 -18.34
CA THR A 15 -10.51 -2.68 -17.19
C THR A 15 -11.54 -3.60 -16.53
N LYS A 16 -12.81 -3.16 -16.42
CA LYS A 16 -13.89 -4.01 -15.89
C LYS A 16 -14.10 -5.26 -16.74
N ALA A 17 -14.12 -5.12 -18.06
CA ALA A 17 -14.35 -6.22 -18.98
C ALA A 17 -13.19 -7.22 -18.96
N GLU A 18 -11.96 -6.73 -19.04
CA GLU A 18 -10.75 -7.57 -19.00
C GLU A 18 -10.62 -8.33 -17.69
N ALA A 19 -10.76 -7.63 -16.55
CA ALA A 19 -10.69 -8.26 -15.24
C ALA A 19 -11.78 -9.34 -15.07
N SER A 20 -12.99 -9.09 -15.58
CA SER A 20 -14.07 -10.08 -15.53
C SER A 20 -13.73 -11.34 -16.32
N ALA A 21 -13.15 -11.20 -17.51
CA ALA A 21 -12.76 -12.33 -18.36
C ALA A 21 -11.64 -13.17 -17.71
N VAL A 22 -10.61 -12.50 -17.18
CA VAL A 22 -9.48 -13.17 -16.51
C VAL A 22 -9.96 -13.92 -15.26
N LEU A 23 -10.77 -13.28 -14.41
CA LEU A 23 -11.29 -13.93 -13.19
C LEU A 23 -12.23 -15.10 -13.52
N ALA A 24 -13.06 -14.96 -14.55
CA ALA A 24 -13.95 -16.04 -14.99
C ALA A 24 -13.16 -17.28 -15.46
N SER A 25 -11.98 -17.09 -16.06
CA SER A 25 -11.12 -18.21 -16.49
C SER A 25 -10.64 -19.10 -15.33
N ILE A 26 -10.63 -18.58 -14.11
CA ILE A 26 -10.30 -19.31 -12.88
C ILE A 26 -11.52 -19.54 -11.97
N GLY A 27 -12.74 -19.36 -12.51
CA GLY A 27 -13.99 -19.63 -11.79
C GLY A 27 -14.37 -18.60 -10.72
N LEU A 28 -13.84 -17.38 -10.81
CA LEU A 28 -14.15 -16.29 -9.88
C LEU A 28 -14.96 -15.18 -10.55
N THR A 29 -15.86 -14.57 -9.80
CA THR A 29 -16.48 -13.30 -10.19
C THR A 29 -15.66 -12.11 -9.66
N LEU A 30 -15.90 -10.91 -10.21
CA LEU A 30 -15.37 -9.66 -9.67
C LEU A 30 -15.69 -9.51 -8.17
N SER A 31 -16.92 -9.84 -7.77
CA SER A 31 -17.36 -9.76 -6.38
C SER A 31 -16.59 -10.73 -5.47
N ASP A 32 -16.24 -11.91 -5.96
CA ASP A 32 -15.44 -12.88 -5.20
C ASP A 32 -14.02 -12.38 -5.00
N ALA A 33 -13.39 -11.86 -6.07
CA ALA A 33 -12.05 -11.29 -6.01
C ALA A 33 -11.98 -10.11 -5.03
N VAL A 34 -12.93 -9.16 -5.09
CA VAL A 34 -12.99 -8.02 -4.15
C VAL A 34 -13.17 -8.50 -2.71
N ARG A 35 -14.03 -9.50 -2.47
CA ARG A 35 -14.24 -10.05 -1.13
C ARG A 35 -12.98 -10.73 -0.58
N LEU A 36 -12.28 -11.49 -1.41
CA LEU A 36 -11.01 -12.14 -1.05
C LEU A 36 -9.93 -11.10 -0.74
N MET A 37 -9.80 -10.07 -1.58
CA MET A 37 -8.87 -8.95 -1.38
C MET A 37 -9.11 -8.28 -0.02
N LEU A 38 -10.36 -7.91 0.29
CA LEU A 38 -10.70 -7.26 1.56
C LEU A 38 -10.46 -8.17 2.77
N LYS A 39 -10.75 -9.48 2.65
CA LYS A 39 -10.41 -10.45 3.70
C LYS A 39 -8.91 -10.54 3.94
N ARG A 40 -8.09 -10.49 2.88
CA ARG A 40 -6.63 -10.52 2.98
C ARG A 40 -6.10 -9.27 3.68
N VAL A 41 -6.61 -8.09 3.32
CA VAL A 41 -6.28 -6.82 4.01
C VAL A 41 -6.57 -6.91 5.51
N VAL A 42 -7.74 -7.43 5.88
CA VAL A 42 -8.12 -7.57 7.29
C VAL A 42 -7.22 -8.55 8.03
N ALA A 43 -6.83 -9.66 7.38
CA ALA A 43 -6.00 -10.70 7.97
C ALA A 43 -4.54 -10.27 8.14
N GLU A 44 -3.96 -9.60 7.15
CA GLU A 44 -2.54 -9.24 7.11
C GLU A 44 -2.22 -7.85 7.64
N LYS A 45 -3.24 -7.00 7.80
CA LYS A 45 -3.06 -5.57 8.12
C LYS A 45 -2.16 -4.84 7.12
N ALA A 46 -2.14 -5.32 5.87
CA ALA A 46 -1.36 -4.79 4.77
C ALA A 46 -2.16 -4.85 3.47
N LEU A 47 -1.73 -4.10 2.45
CA LEU A 47 -2.29 -4.24 1.11
C LEU A 47 -1.84 -5.56 0.48
N PRO A 48 -2.72 -6.26 -0.27
CA PRO A 48 -2.45 -7.58 -0.83
C PRO A 48 -1.64 -7.53 -2.14
N PHE A 49 -1.05 -6.37 -2.43
CA PHE A 49 -0.10 -6.10 -3.48
C PHE A 49 1.00 -5.26 -2.86
N GLU A 50 2.23 -5.38 -3.34
CA GLU A 50 3.36 -4.59 -2.83
C GLU A 50 3.09 -3.09 -3.07
N PRO A 51 2.78 -2.30 -2.04
CA PRO A 51 2.51 -0.89 -2.21
C PRO A 51 3.84 -0.15 -2.14
N LEU A 52 4.75 -0.38 -3.10
CA LEU A 52 6.10 0.15 -2.96
C LEU A 52 6.78 0.42 -4.31
N VAL A 53 6.14 1.27 -5.11
CA VAL A 53 6.95 2.26 -5.82
C VAL A 53 7.08 3.44 -4.85
N PRO A 54 8.24 3.64 -4.19
CA PRO A 54 8.40 4.77 -3.28
C PRO A 54 8.13 6.07 -4.04
N SER A 55 7.62 7.09 -3.33
CA SER A 55 7.42 8.39 -3.96
C SER A 55 8.76 8.95 -4.48
N ALA A 56 8.72 9.88 -5.42
CA ALA A 56 9.94 10.52 -5.92
C ALA A 56 10.79 11.10 -4.76
N GLU A 57 10.14 11.67 -3.74
CA GLU A 57 10.78 12.16 -2.52
C GLU A 57 11.46 11.05 -1.73
N THR A 58 10.78 9.92 -1.48
CA THR A 58 11.38 8.77 -0.80
C THR A 58 12.55 8.19 -1.59
N ILE A 59 12.44 8.13 -2.92
CA ILE A 59 13.53 7.67 -3.80
C ILE A 59 14.76 8.58 -3.65
N GLU A 60 14.58 9.90 -3.72
CA GLU A 60 15.70 10.84 -3.58
C GLU A 60 16.31 10.80 -2.18
N ALA A 61 15.51 10.67 -1.11
CA ALA A 61 16.01 10.49 0.25
C ALA A 61 16.87 9.21 0.38
N ILE A 62 16.45 8.09 -0.22
CA ILE A 62 17.23 6.84 -0.25
C ILE A 62 18.53 7.03 -1.03
N LYS A 63 18.51 7.74 -2.17
CA LYS A 63 19.72 8.03 -2.95
C LYS A 63 20.68 8.93 -2.17
N ALA A 64 20.20 10.00 -1.54
CA ALA A 64 20.98 10.89 -0.69
C ALA A 64 21.66 10.11 0.44
N ALA A 65 20.91 9.25 1.12
CA ALA A 65 21.45 8.36 2.14
C ALA A 65 22.61 7.48 1.62
N ARG A 66 22.45 6.87 0.43
CA ARG A 66 23.50 6.06 -0.22
C ARG A 66 24.71 6.87 -0.66
N ARG A 67 24.55 8.17 -0.96
CA ARG A 67 25.65 9.11 -1.22
C ARG A 67 26.35 9.60 0.05
N GLY A 68 25.86 9.21 1.23
CA GLY A 68 26.41 9.63 2.52
C GLY A 68 25.88 10.97 3.01
N GLU A 69 24.81 11.51 2.41
CA GLU A 69 24.13 12.75 2.83
C GLU A 69 23.21 12.47 4.03
N LEU A 70 23.75 11.85 5.07
CA LEU A 70 23.07 11.53 6.33
C LEU A 70 23.57 12.42 7.46
N LYS A 71 22.68 12.77 8.39
CA LYS A 71 23.07 13.36 9.67
C LYS A 71 23.43 12.22 10.63
N THR A 72 24.56 12.36 11.32
CA THR A 72 25.02 11.40 12.33
C THR A 72 24.86 11.99 13.72
N ALA A 73 24.26 11.23 14.64
CA ALA A 73 24.18 11.61 16.04
C ALA A 73 25.17 10.80 16.89
N SER A 74 25.81 11.44 17.87
CA SER A 74 26.79 10.79 18.76
C SER A 74 26.16 9.89 19.83
N SER A 75 24.84 9.96 20.02
CA SER A 75 24.09 9.06 20.90
C SER A 75 22.60 9.05 20.53
N VAL A 76 21.88 8.01 20.96
CA VAL A 76 20.41 7.92 20.79
C VAL A 76 19.71 9.12 21.43
N LYS A 77 20.18 9.60 22.59
CA LYS A 77 19.63 10.79 23.25
C LYS A 77 19.78 12.06 22.40
N ASN A 78 20.93 12.23 21.73
CA ASN A 78 21.15 13.36 20.84
C ASN A 78 20.32 13.25 19.56
N LEU A 79 20.16 12.04 19.01
CA LEU A 79 19.28 11.80 17.86
C LEU A 79 17.85 12.28 18.12
N PHE A 80 17.23 11.86 19.23
CA PHE A 80 15.87 12.29 19.56
C PHE A 80 15.77 13.80 19.83
N LYS A 81 16.81 14.41 20.41
CA LYS A 81 16.85 15.86 20.59
C LYS A 81 16.86 16.61 19.26
N GLU A 82 17.58 16.12 18.26
CA GLU A 82 17.64 16.72 16.91
C GLU A 82 16.37 16.48 16.10
N LEU A 83 15.75 15.30 16.21
CA LEU A 83 14.51 14.97 15.49
C LEU A 83 13.30 15.74 16.00
N ASN A 84 13.22 16.00 17.30
CA ASN A 84 12.12 16.74 17.93
C ASN A 84 12.43 18.25 18.07
N ALA A 85 13.44 18.76 17.39
CA ALA A 85 13.85 20.16 17.51
C ALA A 85 12.88 21.14 16.82
N ASP A 86 12.03 20.63 15.92
CA ASP A 86 11.07 21.40 15.11
C ASP A 86 9.59 21.15 15.51
N ASP A 87 9.34 20.42 16.61
CA ASP A 87 8.00 20.26 17.24
C ASP A 87 7.64 21.43 18.18
#